data_AF-A0A3D3F4E1-F1
#
_entry.id   AF-A0A3D3F4E1-F1
#
_cell.length_a   1.000
_cell.length_b   1.000
_cell.length_c   1.000
_cell.angle_alpha   90.00
_cell.angle_beta   90.00
_cell.angle_gamma   90.00
#
_symmetry.space_group_name_H-M   'P 1'
#
loop_
_entity.id
_entity.type
_entity.pdbx_description
1 polymer ?
#
loop_
_entity_poly.entity_id
_entity_poly.type
_entity_poly.pdbx_seq_one_letter_code
_entity_poly.pdbx_strand_id
1 'polypeptide(L)'
;MIDPTIFENKTAAYYTLGCKLNFAETSAIGRQLMNAGVMRARKGQKADICVINTCSVTELADKKGRQAIRRMIHQHPDAFIVVTGCYA
;
A
#
# COMPACT_ATOMS: atom_id res chain seq x y z
N MET A 1 -14.46 -2.39 19.87
CA MET A 1 -15.13 -1.58 18.84
C MET A 1 -14.05 -0.72 18.21
N ILE A 2 -13.72 -0.91 16.94
CA ILE A 2 -12.69 -0.09 16.26
C ILE A 2 -13.39 1.22 15.90
N ASP A 3 -12.88 2.35 16.39
CA ASP A 3 -13.37 3.67 16.01
C ASP A 3 -12.90 3.99 14.59
N PRO A 4 -13.81 4.05 13.59
CA PRO A 4 -13.43 4.29 12.20
C PRO A 4 -12.98 5.73 11.94
N THR A 5 -13.26 6.68 12.85
CA THR A 5 -12.90 8.10 12.67
C THR A 5 -11.40 8.33 12.67
N ILE A 6 -10.60 7.39 13.20
CA ILE A 6 -9.13 7.47 13.21
C ILE A 6 -8.52 7.52 11.79
N PHE A 7 -9.27 7.05 10.80
CA PHE A 7 -8.86 7.00 9.39
C PHE A 7 -9.43 8.15 8.56
N GLU A 8 -10.31 8.96 9.13
CA GLU A 8 -10.96 10.05 8.43
C GLU A 8 -9.92 11.11 8.02
N ASN A 9 -9.98 11.56 6.77
CA ASN A 9 -9.04 12.49 6.13
C ASN A 9 -7.59 11.97 5.93
N LYS A 10 -7.31 10.71 6.26
CA LYS A 10 -6.00 10.11 5.94
C LYS A 10 -5.86 9.88 4.45
N THR A 11 -4.61 9.84 3.98
CA THR A 11 -4.30 9.57 2.58
C THR A 11 -3.52 8.28 2.41
N ALA A 12 -3.86 7.50 1.38
CA ALA A 12 -3.21 6.24 1.06
C ALA A 12 -2.56 6.24 -0.33
N ALA A 13 -1.30 5.79 -0.38
CA ALA A 13 -0.62 5.41 -1.61
C ALA A 13 -0.61 3.88 -1.76
N TYR A 14 -0.72 3.41 -3.01
CA TYR A 14 -0.76 1.98 -3.32
C TYR A 14 0.32 1.66 -4.34
N TYR A 15 1.08 0.61 -4.07
CA TYR A 15 2.08 0.06 -4.97
C TYR A 15 1.82 -1.43 -5.14
N THR A 16 1.69 -1.89 -6.37
CA THR A 16 1.36 -3.30 -6.66
C THR A 16 2.38 -3.88 -7.61
N LEU A 17 2.95 -5.02 -7.22
CA LEU A 17 3.85 -5.83 -8.01
C LEU A 17 3.32 -7.26 -8.05
N GLY A 18 3.23 -7.85 -9.25
CA GLY A 18 2.87 -9.25 -9.37
C GLY A 18 1.81 -9.50 -10.42
N CYS A 19 0.88 -10.39 -10.09
CA CYS A 19 -0.10 -10.93 -11.01
C CYS A 19 -1.47 -10.24 -10.84
N LYS A 20 -2.45 -10.68 -11.65
CA LYS A 20 -3.82 -10.15 -11.62
C LYS A 20 -4.46 -10.20 -10.23
N LEU A 21 -4.13 -11.21 -9.42
CA LEU A 21 -4.65 -11.32 -8.06
C LEU A 21 -4.18 -10.16 -7.18
N ASN A 22 -2.89 -9.81 -7.23
CA ASN A 22 -2.36 -8.67 -6.46
C ASN A 22 -3.09 -7.35 -6.83
N PHE A 23 -3.43 -7.15 -8.10
CA PHE A 23 -4.21 -5.98 -8.53
C PHE A 23 -5.66 -6.01 -8.01
N ALA A 24 -6.30 -7.17 -8.02
CA ALA A 24 -7.65 -7.34 -7.50
C ALA A 24 -7.70 -7.08 -5.98
N GLU A 25 -6.74 -7.62 -5.23
CA GLU A 25 -6.57 -7.40 -3.79
C GLU A 25 -6.32 -5.93 -3.48
N THR A 26 -5.36 -5.28 -4.15
CA THR A 26 -5.10 -3.84 -3.96
C THR A 26 -6.35 -3.01 -4.23
N SER A 27 -7.14 -3.37 -5.24
CA SER A 27 -8.40 -2.69 -5.54
C SER A 27 -9.43 -2.91 -4.42
N ALA A 28 -9.49 -4.11 -3.84
CA ALA A 28 -10.36 -4.40 -2.70
C ALA A 28 -9.95 -3.63 -1.45
N ILE A 29 -8.65 -3.63 -1.12
CA ILE A 29 -8.08 -2.85 -0.01
C ILE A 29 -8.37 -1.36 -0.21
N GLY A 30 -8.17 -0.83 -1.42
CA GLY A 30 -8.45 0.56 -1.72
C GLY A 30 -9.91 0.96 -1.51
N ARG A 31 -10.86 0.08 -1.85
CA ARG A 31 -12.28 0.29 -1.56
C ARG A 31 -12.57 0.26 -0.05
N GLN A 32 -11.97 -0.67 0.68
CA GLN A 32 -12.15 -0.76 2.14
C GLN A 32 -11.63 0.50 2.85
N LEU A 33 -10.44 0.97 2.48
CA LEU A 33 -9.86 2.20 3.03
C LEU A 33 -10.71 3.43 2.66
N MET A 34 -11.20 3.50 1.42
CA MET A 34 -12.12 4.57 1.00
C MET A 34 -13.41 4.59 1.82
N ASN A 35 -14.02 3.42 2.04
CA ASN A 35 -15.22 3.30 2.87
C ASN A 35 -14.97 3.67 4.34
N ALA A 36 -13.71 3.62 4.80
CA ALA A 36 -13.28 4.06 6.12
C ALA A 36 -12.88 5.55 6.17
N GLY A 37 -13.08 6.32 5.08
CA GLY A 37 -12.77 7.75 5.03
C GLY A 37 -11.35 8.10 4.57
N VAL A 38 -10.55 7.11 4.16
CA VAL A 38 -9.20 7.32 3.62
C VAL A 38 -9.27 7.71 2.14
N MET A 39 -8.63 8.81 1.79
CA MET A 39 -8.54 9.27 0.41
C MET A 39 -7.31 8.71 -0.29
N ARG A 40 -7.35 8.60 -1.61
CA ARG A 40 -6.14 8.26 -2.38
C ARG A 40 -5.20 9.47 -2.43
N ALA A 41 -3.93 9.25 -2.10
CA ALA A 41 -2.91 10.29 -2.21
C ALA A 41 -2.74 10.77 -3.65
N ARG A 42 -2.64 12.08 -3.85
CA ARG A 42 -2.37 12.69 -5.16
C ARG A 42 -0.92 12.45 -5.58
N LYS A 43 -0.64 12.57 -6.88
CA LYS A 43 0.74 12.44 -7.39
C LYS A 43 1.64 13.49 -6.73
N GLY A 44 2.73 13.03 -6.11
CA GLY A 44 3.67 13.91 -5.40
C GLY A 44 3.27 14.28 -3.97
N GLN A 45 2.07 13.90 -3.52
CA GLN A 45 1.64 14.09 -2.14
C GLN A 45 2.25 13.02 -1.23
N LYS A 46 2.64 13.41 -0.02
CA LYS A 46 3.00 12.46 1.03
C LYS A 46 1.73 11.80 1.56
N ALA A 47 1.64 10.48 1.41
CA ALA A 47 0.58 9.67 1.99
C ALA A 47 0.81 9.42 3.48
N ASP A 48 -0.26 9.27 4.26
CA ASP A 48 -0.23 8.80 5.65
C ASP A 48 -0.09 7.27 5.74
N ILE A 49 -0.58 6.56 4.71
CA ILE A 49 -0.57 5.09 4.64
C ILE A 49 0.01 4.71 3.28
N CYS A 50 0.92 3.74 3.25
CA CYS A 50 1.44 3.19 2.01
C CYS A 50 1.26 1.68 1.98
N VAL A 51 0.43 1.19 1.06
CA VAL A 51 0.19 -0.24 0.88
C VAL A 51 1.04 -0.74 -0.29
N ILE A 52 1.96 -1.67 -0.02
CA ILE A 52 2.76 -2.37 -1.01
C ILE A 52 2.29 -3.81 -1.09
N ASN A 53 1.56 -4.17 -2.14
CA ASN A 53 1.17 -5.55 -2.42
C ASN A 53 2.17 -6.16 -3.43
N THR A 54 2.89 -7.20 -3.04
CA THR A 54 3.99 -7.75 -3.84
C THR A 54 3.97 -9.29 -3.93
N CYS A 55 4.48 -9.79 -5.04
CA CYS A 55 4.63 -11.23 -5.32
C CYS A 55 6.02 -11.74 -4.90
N SER A 56 6.14 -13.06 -4.68
CA SER A 56 7.35 -13.74 -4.20
C SER A 56 7.70 -15.01 -5.00
N VAL A 57 7.10 -15.18 -6.19
CA VAL A 57 7.25 -16.42 -6.97
C VAL A 57 8.61 -16.56 -7.66
N THR A 58 9.42 -15.49 -7.69
CA THR A 58 10.78 -15.51 -8.25
C THR A 58 11.68 -14.58 -7.43
N GLU A 59 12.99 -14.86 -7.40
CA GLU A 59 13.96 -13.98 -6.74
C GLU A 59 13.97 -12.54 -7.30
N LEU A 60 13.66 -12.40 -8.60
CA LEU A 60 13.55 -11.07 -9.22
C LEU A 60 12.33 -10.31 -8.67
N ALA A 61 11.21 -11.00 -8.42
CA ALA A 61 10.06 -10.40 -7.77
C ALA A 61 10.42 -9.94 -6.36
N ASP A 62 11.15 -10.74 -5.59
CA ASP A 62 11.61 -10.39 -4.24
C ASP A 62 12.53 -9.17 -4.23
N LYS A 63 13.50 -9.14 -5.17
CA LYS A 63 14.42 -8.01 -5.33
C LYS A 63 13.65 -6.71 -5.62
N LYS A 64 12.67 -6.77 -6.54
CA LYS A 64 11.78 -5.63 -6.85
C LYS A 64 10.91 -5.22 -5.66
N GLY A 65 10.37 -6.19 -4.94
CA GLY A 65 9.57 -5.97 -3.72
C GLY A 65 10.38 -5.21 -2.67
N ARG A 66 11.57 -5.69 -2.31
CA ARG A 66 12.47 -5.01 -1.37
C ARG A 66 12.85 -3.61 -1.82
N GLN A 67 13.14 -3.42 -3.10
CA GLN A 67 13.47 -2.10 -3.65
C GLN A 67 12.27 -1.14 -3.52
N ALA A 68 11.06 -1.61 -3.83
CA ALA A 68 9.84 -0.83 -3.70
C ALA A 68 9.56 -0.43 -2.25
N ILE A 69 9.72 -1.35 -1.30
CA ILE A 69 9.54 -1.09 0.14
C ILE A 69 10.50 0.00 0.61
N ARG A 70 11.81 -0.14 0.33
CA ARG A 70 12.83 0.86 0.71
C ARG A 70 12.56 2.22 0.08
N ARG A 71 12.18 2.25 -1.19
CA ARG A 71 11.81 3.48 -1.88
C ARG A 71 10.61 4.14 -1.23
N MET A 72 9.58 3.38 -0.87
CA MET A 72 8.37 3.90 -0.24
C MET A 72 8.67 4.51 1.13
N ILE A 73 9.44 3.81 1.98
CA ILE A 73 9.89 4.32 3.29
C ILE A 73 10.63 5.66 3.13
N HIS A 74 11.55 5.76 2.16
CA HIS A 74 12.28 7.01 1.93
C HIS A 74 11.39 8.13 1.38
N GLN A 75 10.45 7.79 0.50
CA GLN A 75 9.53 8.76 -0.09
C GLN A 75 8.42 9.19 0.87
N HIS A 76 8.13 8.43 1.91
CA HIS A 76 7.04 8.65 2.86
C HIS A 76 7.50 8.34 4.30
N PRO A 77 8.41 9.15 4.86
CA PRO A 77 9.08 8.83 6.13
C PRO A 77 8.12 8.70 7.32
N ASP A 78 7.01 9.44 7.31
CA ASP A 78 6.02 9.45 8.39
C ASP A 78 4.81 8.54 8.11
N ALA A 79 4.83 7.82 6.98
CA ALA A 79 3.71 6.97 6.61
C ALA A 79 3.72 5.63 7.35
N PHE A 80 2.53 5.15 7.67
CA PHE A 80 2.34 3.76 8.06
C PHE A 80 2.49 2.86 6.84
N ILE A 81 3.57 2.09 6.80
CA ILE A 81 3.90 1.21 5.67
C ILE A 81 3.29 -0.17 5.92
N VAL A 82 2.44 -0.62 5.00
CA VAL A 82 1.84 -1.96 4.99
C VAL A 82 2.41 -2.74 3.81
N VAL A 83 3.09 -3.84 4.09
CA VAL A 83 3.53 -4.80 3.06
C VAL A 83 2.59 -5.99 3.10
N THR A 84 2.07 -6.39 1.94
CA THR A 84 1.13 -7.51 1.79
C THR A 84 1.39 -8.26 0.48
N GLY A 85 0.62 -9.31 0.22
CA GLY A 85 0.83 -10.25 -0.88
C GLY A 85 1.78 -11.39 -0.51
N CYS A 86 2.26 -12.14 -1.50
CA CYS A 86 3.00 -13.38 -1.29
C CYS A 86 4.38 -13.21 -0.65
N TYR A 87 4.93 -12.00 -0.63
CA TYR A 87 6.25 -11.72 -0.03
C TYR A 87 6.17 -11.41 1.47
N ALA A 88 4.99 -11.03 1.97
CA ALA A 88 4.79 -10.56 3.34
C ALA A 88 4.88 -11.68 4.38
#